data_AF-E9GT20-F1
#
_entry.id   AF-E9GT20-F1
#
_cell.length_a   1.000
_cell.length_b   1.000
_cell.length_c   1.000
_cell.angle_alpha   90.00
_cell.angle_beta   90.00
_cell.angle_gamma   90.00
#
_symmetry.space_group_name_H-M   'P 1'
#
loop_
_entity.id
_entity.type
_entity.pdbx_description
1 polymer ?
#
loop_
_entity_poly.entity_id
_entity_poly.type
_entity_poly.pdbx_seq_one_letter_code
_entity_poly.pdbx_strand_id
1 'polypeptide(L)'
;GLQAACASDYSIAQFRFLHRLLLVHGASSYYRMSQFILYSFYKNVTLYMIELWFEYYSAWSGQSYDPLVFTRYCSLPLFTFSPGTV
;
A
#
# COMPACT_ATOMS: atom_id res chain seq x y z
N GLY A 1 7.11 14.96 -34.52
CA GLY A 1 7.26 13.66 -33.84
C GLY A 1 6.71 13.73 -32.43
N LEU A 2 5.41 13.46 -32.24
CA LEU A 2 4.75 13.38 -30.93
C LEU A 2 4.67 11.95 -30.37
N GLN A 3 5.09 10.95 -31.16
CA GLN A 3 4.97 9.53 -30.80
C GLN A 3 5.68 9.18 -29.48
N ALA A 4 6.83 9.80 -29.18
CA ALA A 4 7.54 9.59 -27.92
C ALA A 4 6.79 10.16 -26.70
N ALA A 5 6.05 11.26 -26.87
CA ALA A 5 5.25 11.88 -25.80
C ALA A 5 3.96 11.07 -25.50
N CYS A 6 3.39 10.40 -26.50
CA CYS A 6 2.24 9.52 -26.33
C CYS A 6 2.61 8.13 -25.77
N ALA A 7 3.86 7.72 -25.91
CA ALA A 7 4.37 6.46 -25.37
C ALA A 7 4.99 6.60 -23.96
N SER A 8 5.16 7.81 -23.45
CA SER A 8 5.73 8.09 -22.13
C SER A 8 4.64 8.24 -21.05
N ASP A 9 4.81 7.61 -19.88
CA ASP A 9 3.93 7.79 -18.72
C ASP A 9 3.84 9.25 -18.24
N TYR A 10 4.89 10.04 -18.50
CA TYR A 10 4.97 11.47 -18.21
C TYR A 10 5.51 12.23 -19.43
N SER A 11 4.67 13.05 -20.07
CA SER A 11 5.07 13.94 -21.16
C SER A 11 5.45 15.32 -20.62
N ILE A 12 6.69 15.74 -20.87
CA ILE A 12 7.24 17.01 -20.38
C ILE A 12 7.64 17.88 -21.59
N ALA A 13 7.18 19.14 -21.62
CA ALA A 13 7.41 20.04 -22.74
C ALA A 13 8.87 20.55 -22.85
N GLN A 14 9.62 20.64 -21.74
CA GLN A 14 11.01 21.10 -21.69
C GLN A 14 11.81 20.39 -20.59
N PHE A 15 13.09 20.09 -20.85
CA PHE A 15 13.98 19.39 -19.89
C PHE A 15 14.11 20.08 -18.51
N ARG A 16 13.91 21.41 -18.43
CA ARG A 16 13.99 22.16 -17.16
C ARG A 16 12.94 21.72 -16.12
N PHE A 17 11.78 21.23 -16.56
CA PHE A 17 10.71 20.81 -15.65
C PHE A 17 10.93 19.41 -15.04
N LEU A 18 11.79 18.60 -15.65
CA LEU A 18 12.13 17.26 -15.17
C LEU A 18 12.78 17.29 -13.77
N HIS A 19 13.63 18.30 -13.51
CA HIS A 19 14.29 18.47 -12.21
C HIS A 19 13.29 18.71 -11.07
N ARG A 20 12.28 19.57 -11.30
CA ARG A 20 11.25 19.86 -10.27
C ARG A 20 10.27 18.69 -10.10
N LEU A 21 9.99 17.96 -11.17
CA LEU A 21 9.13 16.77 -11.14
C LEU A 21 9.77 15.66 -10.31
N LEU A 22 11.03 15.32 -10.58
CA LEU A 22 11.75 14.26 -9.85
C LEU A 22 12.00 14.64 -8.39
N LEU A 23 12.53 15.83 -8.11
CA LEU A 23 12.94 16.18 -6.75
C LEU A 23 11.78 16.47 -5.80
N VAL A 24 10.70 17.08 -6.27
CA VAL A 24 9.56 17.43 -5.40
C VAL A 24 8.48 16.35 -5.44
N HIS A 25 7.98 16.02 -6.64
CA HIS A 25 6.88 15.05 -6.77
C HIS A 25 7.38 13.62 -6.64
N GLY A 26 8.56 13.29 -7.18
CA GLY A 26 9.17 11.97 -7.02
C GLY A 26 9.47 11.64 -5.56
N ALA A 27 10.10 12.56 -4.81
CA ALA A 27 10.39 12.35 -3.39
C ALA A 27 9.12 12.22 -2.53
N SER A 28 8.11 13.07 -2.77
CA SER A 28 6.83 13.00 -2.05
C SER A 28 6.06 11.71 -2.36
N SER A 29 6.03 11.29 -3.63
CA SER A 29 5.42 10.01 -4.04
C SER A 29 6.16 8.83 -3.40
N TYR A 30 7.50 8.85 -3.40
CA TYR A 30 8.32 7.81 -2.79
C TYR A 30 8.09 7.70 -1.28
N TYR A 31 8.01 8.82 -0.57
CA TYR A 31 7.72 8.85 0.87
C TYR A 31 6.35 8.23 1.19
N ARG A 32 5.31 8.63 0.44
CA ARG A 32 3.95 8.09 0.61
C ARG A 32 3.88 6.60 0.28
N MET A 33 4.55 6.17 -0.79
CA MET A 33 4.62 4.76 -1.19
C MET A 33 5.36 3.92 -0.14
N SER A 34 6.47 4.41 0.40
CA SER A 34 7.22 3.74 1.47
C SER A 34 6.36 3.54 2.72
N GLN A 35 5.63 4.57 3.15
CA GLN A 35 4.70 4.47 4.27
C GLN A 35 3.56 3.48 4.00
N PHE A 36 3.02 3.46 2.80
CA PHE A 36 1.98 2.51 2.39
C PHE A 36 2.48 1.05 2.47
N ILE A 37 3.69 0.79 1.97
CA ILE A 37 4.32 -0.53 2.01
C ILE A 37 4.56 -0.97 3.45
N LEU A 38 5.18 -0.12 4.28
CA LEU A 38 5.45 -0.40 5.69
C LEU A 38 4.16 -0.69 6.48
N TYR A 39 3.10 0.09 6.23
CA TYR A 39 1.82 -0.08 6.88
C TYR A 39 1.11 -1.36 6.45
N SER A 40 1.24 -1.76 5.18
CA SER A 40 0.73 -3.04 4.67
C SER A 40 1.37 -4.21 5.41
N PHE A 41 2.70 -4.22 5.55
CA PHE A 41 3.40 -5.27 6.30
C PHE A 41 3.00 -5.28 7.78
N TYR A 42 2.94 -4.12 8.43
CA TYR A 42 2.58 -4.01 9.84
C TYR A 42 1.20 -4.62 10.15
N LYS A 43 0.19 -4.29 9.33
CA LYS A 43 -1.18 -4.81 9.50
C LYS A 43 -1.25 -6.32 9.36
N ASN A 44 -0.62 -6.87 8.31
CA ASN A 44 -0.64 -8.31 8.05
C ASN A 44 0.08 -9.07 9.16
N VAL A 45 1.27 -8.62 9.60
CA VAL A 45 2.02 -9.27 10.68
C VAL A 45 1.24 -9.26 12.00
N THR A 46 0.65 -8.13 12.37
CA THR A 46 -0.13 -8.02 13.61
C THR A 46 -1.30 -9.01 13.63
N LEU A 47 -1.98 -9.17 12.49
CA LEU A 47 -3.13 -10.06 12.34
C LEU A 47 -2.74 -11.54 12.50
N TYR A 48 -1.64 -11.98 11.89
CA TYR A 48 -1.11 -13.33 12.10
C TYR A 48 -0.58 -13.55 13.53
N MET A 49 0.02 -12.53 14.16
CA MET A 49 0.48 -12.64 15.54
C MET A 49 -0.68 -12.88 16.52
N ILE A 50 -1.85 -12.28 16.27
CA ILE A 50 -3.06 -12.49 17.08
C ILE A 50 -3.60 -13.92 16.88
N GLU A 51 -3.62 -14.43 15.64
CA GLU A 51 -3.99 -15.83 15.38
C GLU A 51 -3.07 -16.81 16.10
N LEU A 52 -1.76 -16.59 16.03
CA LEU A 52 -0.78 -17.45 16.71
C LEU A 52 -0.99 -17.47 18.23
N TRP A 53 -1.29 -16.32 18.83
CA TRP A 53 -1.64 -16.23 20.24
C TRP A 53 -2.94 -16.97 20.57
N PHE A 54 -3.96 -16.85 19.71
CA PHE A 54 -5.24 -17.53 19.90
C PHE A 54 -5.12 -19.06 19.76
N GLU A 55 -4.36 -19.54 18.78
CA GLU A 55 -4.06 -20.95 18.57
C GLU A 55 -3.29 -21.54 19.75
N TYR A 56 -2.38 -20.77 20.35
CA TYR A 56 -1.67 -21.17 21.56
C TYR A 56 -2.63 -21.43 22.74
N TYR A 57 -3.62 -20.56 22.95
CA TYR A 57 -4.66 -20.79 23.97
C TYR A 57 -5.63 -21.93 23.61
N SER A 58 -5.86 -22.14 22.32
CA SER A 58 -6.80 -23.15 21.82
C SER A 58 -6.16 -24.53 21.59
N ALA A 59 -4.97 -24.75 22.17
CA ALA A 59 -4.22 -26.00 22.09
C ALA A 59 -3.96 -26.49 20.65
N TRP A 60 -3.72 -25.56 19.71
CA TRP A 60 -3.47 -25.85 18.29
C TRP A 60 -4.65 -26.54 17.58
N SER A 61 -5.88 -26.22 17.99
CA SER A 61 -7.10 -26.79 17.37
C SER A 61 -7.38 -26.28 15.95
N GLY A 62 -6.57 -25.36 15.41
CA GLY A 62 -6.66 -24.88 14.02
C GLY A 62 -7.91 -24.04 13.75
N GLN A 63 -8.45 -23.40 14.79
CA GLN A 63 -9.62 -22.55 14.72
C GLN A 63 -9.20 -21.14 14.33
N SER A 64 -9.35 -20.80 13.05
CA SER A 64 -9.12 -19.43 12.57
C SER A 64 -10.16 -18.47 13.15
N TYR A 65 -9.73 -17.26 13.54
CA TYR A 65 -10.69 -16.19 13.80
C TYR A 65 -11.43 -15.92 12.48
N ASP A 66 -12.75 -15.65 12.54
CA ASP A 66 -13.68 -15.51 11.42
C ASP A 66 -13.03 -15.19 10.03
N PRO A 67 -13.14 -16.08 9.03
CA PRO A 67 -12.50 -15.92 7.71
C PRO A 67 -12.95 -14.66 6.94
N LEU A 68 -14.14 -14.13 7.27
CA LEU A 68 -14.62 -12.87 6.69
C LEU A 68 -13.76 -11.68 7.14
N VAL A 69 -13.25 -11.73 8.37
CA VAL A 69 -12.41 -10.68 8.95
C VAL A 69 -11.03 -10.69 8.25
N PHE A 70 -10.42 -11.85 8.04
CA PHE A 70 -9.17 -11.99 7.28
C PHE A 70 -9.30 -11.46 5.84
N THR A 71 -10.37 -11.87 5.15
CA THR A 71 -10.67 -11.43 3.78
C THR A 71 -10.87 -9.92 3.71
N ARG A 72 -11.57 -9.34 4.69
CA ARG A 72 -11.73 -7.89 4.82
C ARG A 72 -10.39 -7.20 5.06
N TYR A 73 -9.56 -7.63 6.01
CA TYR A 73 -8.28 -6.97 6.29
C TYR A 73 -7.30 -6.99 5.11
N CYS A 74 -7.27 -8.08 4.33
CA CYS A 74 -6.38 -8.20 3.17
C CYS A 74 -6.87 -7.41 1.93
N SER A 75 -8.19 -7.23 1.77
CA SER A 75 -8.80 -6.49 0.64
C SER A 75 -9.10 -5.01 0.92
N LEU A 76 -9.15 -4.61 2.20
CA LEU A 76 -9.40 -3.24 2.64
C LEU A 76 -8.23 -2.24 2.55
N PRO A 77 -6.94 -2.54 2.26
CA PRO A 77 -5.95 -1.47 2.13
C PRO A 77 -6.30 -0.47 1.02
N LEU A 78 -7.13 -0.85 0.04
CA LEU A 78 -7.72 0.07 -0.95
C LEU A 78 -8.87 0.94 -0.41
N PHE A 79 -9.64 0.45 0.57
CA PHE A 79 -10.83 1.14 1.11
C PHE A 79 -10.53 1.97 2.36
N THR A 80 -9.56 1.59 3.20
CA THR A 80 -9.11 2.45 4.33
C THR A 80 -8.17 3.57 3.88
N PHE A 81 -7.57 3.46 2.68
CA PHE A 81 -6.84 4.57 2.05
C PHE A 81 -7.76 5.46 1.19
N SER A 82 -9.02 5.06 1.01
CA SER A 82 -10.07 5.90 0.45
C SER A 82 -11.30 5.99 1.38
N PRO A 83 -11.21 6.78 2.46
CA PRO A 83 -12.34 7.51 2.98
C PRO A 83 -12.08 9.00 2.76
N GLY A 84 -12.02 9.43 1.49
CA GLY A 84 -11.93 10.85 1.15
C GLY A 84 -10.57 11.50 1.46
N THR A 85 -10.18 12.41 0.58
CA THR A 85 -9.23 13.47 0.91
C THR A 85 -9.79 14.31 2.05
N VAL A 86 -9.29 14.13 3.29
CA VAL A 86 -8.85 15.13 4.28
C VAL A 86 -8.33 14.43 5.53
#